data_AF-A0A6V7RPH9-F1
#
_entry.id   AF-A0A6V7RPH9-F1
#
_cell.length_a   1.000
_cell.length_b   1.000
_cell.length_c   1.000
_cell.angle_alpha   90.00
_cell.angle_beta   90.00
_cell.angle_gamma   90.00
#
_symmetry.space_group_name_H-M   'P 1'
#
loop_
_entity.id
_entity.type
_entity.pdbx_description
1 polymer ?
#
loop_
_entity_poly.entity_id
_entity_poly.type
_entity_poly.pdbx_seq_one_letter_code
_entity_poly.pdbx_strand_id
1 'polypeptide(L)'
;MLSNVKHIFKLDPNKEISDENLQKVCESGTDLILVGGTDGVTEDNVLDLLARVRRYSVPLALEVTDTDSVTQGFDHYFIPSVFNTNDMKYRDGILVDALEDHFPVIDFEEISLFPYIILNEDSKAFKKSNAYLPPEDALTSTLHMMDKLYKFPYIYIEYSGTLGEIETVKAIKETLEHSKVIYGGGIKNKEEAEAFSEVADIIVVGNAIYDDLKNALKTVARSK
;
A
#
# COMPACT_ATOMS: atom_id res chain seq x y z
N MET A 1 6.89 -11.21 3.84
CA MET A 1 7.61 -10.01 3.34
C MET A 1 7.78 -8.86 4.36
N LEU A 2 6.73 -8.37 5.05
CA LEU A 2 6.77 -7.06 5.78
C LEU A 2 7.29 -7.09 7.24
N SER A 3 8.03 -8.12 7.67
CA SER A 3 8.41 -8.29 9.08
C SER A 3 9.37 -7.19 9.59
N ASN A 4 10.30 -6.73 8.76
CA ASN A 4 11.31 -5.72 9.11
C ASN A 4 11.18 -4.40 8.30
N VAL A 5 10.06 -4.20 7.63
CA VAL A 5 9.79 -3.01 6.82
C VAL A 5 9.31 -1.88 7.72
N LYS A 6 9.80 -0.67 7.49
CA LYS A 6 9.34 0.59 8.12
C LYS A 6 8.96 1.65 7.10
N HIS A 7 9.57 1.62 5.92
CA HIS A 7 9.33 2.58 4.86
C HIS A 7 9.13 1.88 3.51
N ILE A 8 8.06 2.28 2.81
CA ILE A 8 7.72 1.80 1.47
C ILE A 8 7.61 3.00 0.53
N PHE A 9 8.26 2.92 -0.64
CA PHE A 9 7.89 3.79 -1.76
C PHE A 9 6.86 3.07 -2.63
N LYS A 10 5.71 3.71 -2.87
CA LYS A 10 4.67 3.21 -3.76
C LYS A 10 4.78 3.91 -5.12
N LEU A 11 5.09 3.15 -6.16
CA LEU A 11 5.19 3.63 -7.54
C LEU A 11 3.90 3.31 -8.30
N ASP A 12 3.30 4.35 -8.86
CA ASP A 12 2.16 4.26 -9.75
C ASP A 12 2.67 4.00 -11.18
N PRO A 13 2.38 2.83 -11.78
CA PRO A 13 2.86 2.49 -13.12
C PRO A 13 2.21 3.35 -14.22
N ASN A 14 1.10 4.04 -13.93
CA ASN A 14 0.49 4.98 -14.86
C ASN A 14 1.19 6.36 -14.87
N LYS A 15 2.18 6.59 -13.99
CA LYS A 15 2.93 7.85 -13.93
C LYS A 15 4.34 7.68 -14.46
N GLU A 16 4.77 8.64 -15.27
CA GLU A 16 6.14 8.68 -15.77
C GLU A 16 7.15 9.00 -14.66
N ILE A 17 8.26 8.25 -14.67
CA ILE A 17 9.45 8.51 -13.86
C ILE A 17 10.67 8.26 -14.74
N SER A 18 11.65 9.17 -14.72
CA SER A 18 12.89 8.97 -15.48
C SER A 18 13.76 7.88 -14.84
N ASP A 19 14.63 7.23 -15.63
CA ASP A 19 15.56 6.22 -15.10
C ASP A 19 16.48 6.77 -14.01
N GLU A 20 16.92 8.03 -14.13
CA GLU A 20 17.75 8.68 -13.10
C GLU A 20 16.98 8.84 -11.78
N ASN A 21 15.71 9.23 -11.84
CA ASN A 21 14.88 9.40 -10.65
C ASN A 21 14.50 8.05 -10.04
N LEU A 22 14.16 7.07 -10.88
CA LEU A 22 13.87 5.71 -10.44
C LEU A 22 15.07 5.08 -9.73
N GLN A 23 16.28 5.27 -10.26
CA GLN A 23 17.52 4.84 -9.60
C GLN A 23 17.63 5.41 -8.18
N LYS A 24 17.42 6.73 -8.02
CA LYS A 24 17.50 7.37 -6.69
C LYS A 24 16.46 6.80 -5.72
N VAL A 25 15.27 6.48 -6.20
CA VAL A 25 14.22 5.83 -5.38
C VAL A 25 14.65 4.43 -4.95
N CYS A 26 15.12 3.60 -5.89
CA CYS A 26 15.54 2.23 -5.61
C CYS A 26 16.79 2.13 -4.74
N GLU A 27 17.71 3.10 -4.82
CA GLU A 27 18.93 3.18 -4.01
C GLU A 27 18.78 4.05 -2.75
N SER A 28 17.58 4.54 -2.46
CA SER A 28 17.31 5.46 -1.35
C SER A 28 17.52 4.86 0.04
N GLY A 29 17.48 3.52 0.13
CA GLY A 29 17.41 2.78 1.38
C GLY A 29 15.99 2.52 1.88
N THR A 30 14.95 2.77 1.07
CA THR A 30 13.60 2.28 1.35
C THR A 30 13.61 0.75 1.50
N ASP A 31 12.76 0.22 2.37
CA ASP A 31 12.76 -1.22 2.67
C ASP A 31 12.04 -2.05 1.60
N LEU A 32 11.13 -1.42 0.86
CA LEU A 32 10.31 -2.04 -0.18
C LEU A 32 9.91 -1.00 -1.24
N ILE A 33 9.83 -1.46 -2.49
CA ILE A 33 9.09 -0.81 -3.56
C ILE A 33 7.76 -1.57 -3.76
N LEU A 34 6.66 -0.85 -3.68
CA LEU A 34 5.33 -1.37 -3.99
C LEU A 34 4.85 -0.77 -5.32
N VAL A 35 4.63 -1.59 -6.34
CA VAL A 35 4.02 -1.15 -7.60
C VAL A 35 2.52 -1.25 -7.47
N GLY A 36 1.79 -0.16 -7.70
CA GLY A 36 0.34 -0.15 -7.59
C GLY A 36 -0.27 1.21 -7.88
N GLY A 37 -1.44 1.21 -8.51
CA GLY A 37 -2.17 2.40 -8.91
C GLY A 37 -3.68 2.19 -8.86
N THR A 38 -4.45 3.28 -8.90
CA THR A 38 -5.93 3.21 -8.85
C THR A 38 -6.56 3.17 -10.24
N ASP A 39 -5.97 3.87 -11.22
CA ASP A 39 -6.49 4.03 -12.57
C ASP A 39 -5.37 4.02 -13.62
N GLY A 40 -5.67 3.50 -14.80
CA GLY A 40 -4.73 3.42 -15.93
C GLY A 40 -3.58 2.42 -15.74
N VAL A 41 -3.70 1.49 -14.79
CA VAL A 41 -2.77 0.36 -14.63
C VAL A 41 -3.03 -0.65 -15.74
N THR A 42 -2.00 -1.05 -16.47
CA THR A 42 -2.05 -2.05 -17.55
C THR A 42 -0.91 -3.04 -17.40
N GLU A 43 -1.03 -4.24 -17.99
CA GLU A 43 0.08 -5.21 -17.99
C GLU A 43 1.38 -4.58 -18.53
N ASP A 44 1.29 -3.83 -19.64
CA ASP A 44 2.45 -3.18 -20.28
C ASP A 44 3.19 -2.21 -19.34
N ASN A 45 2.47 -1.36 -18.61
CA ASN A 45 3.13 -0.36 -17.75
C ASN A 45 3.65 -0.97 -16.45
N VAL A 46 3.02 -2.04 -15.94
CA VAL A 46 3.54 -2.83 -14.82
C VAL A 46 4.82 -3.57 -15.25
N LEU A 47 4.84 -4.18 -16.44
CA LEU A 47 6.00 -4.87 -17.00
C LEU A 47 7.18 -3.92 -17.26
N ASP A 48 6.94 -2.73 -17.82
CA ASP A 48 7.99 -1.71 -18.00
C ASP A 48 8.64 -1.36 -16.65
N LEU A 49 7.81 -1.03 -15.65
CA LEU A 49 8.31 -0.64 -14.35
C LEU A 49 9.04 -1.80 -13.65
N LEU A 50 8.51 -3.02 -13.76
CA LEU A 50 9.16 -4.24 -13.27
C LEU A 50 10.55 -4.41 -13.87
N ALA A 51 10.67 -4.37 -15.19
CA ALA A 51 11.96 -4.53 -15.89
C ALA A 51 12.98 -3.44 -15.51
N ARG A 52 12.50 -2.24 -15.22
CA ARG A 52 13.35 -1.11 -14.82
C ARG A 52 13.79 -1.21 -13.36
N VAL A 53 12.93 -1.67 -12.44
CA VAL A 53 13.26 -1.81 -11.02
C VAL A 53 14.05 -3.10 -10.72
N ARG A 54 13.85 -4.19 -11.48
CA ARG A 54 14.48 -5.49 -11.21
C ARG A 54 16.00 -5.55 -11.28
N ARG A 55 16.64 -4.50 -11.78
CA ARG A 55 18.11 -4.35 -11.74
C ARG A 55 18.65 -3.93 -10.37
N TYR A 56 17.79 -3.57 -9.43
CA TYR A 56 18.15 -3.15 -8.06
C TYR A 56 17.84 -4.25 -7.03
N SER A 57 18.51 -4.20 -5.88
CA SER A 57 18.37 -5.20 -4.82
C SER A 57 17.22 -4.94 -3.83
N VAL A 58 16.54 -3.79 -3.96
CA VAL A 58 15.41 -3.47 -3.09
C VAL A 58 14.27 -4.46 -3.34
N PRO A 59 13.64 -5.03 -2.30
CA PRO A 59 12.47 -5.88 -2.47
C PRO A 59 11.39 -5.15 -3.29
N LEU A 60 10.70 -5.90 -4.14
CA LEU A 60 9.72 -5.38 -5.08
C LEU A 60 8.43 -6.20 -5.02
N ALA A 61 7.32 -5.55 -4.65
CA ALA A 61 6.01 -6.18 -4.60
C ALA A 61 5.02 -5.52 -5.57
N LEU A 62 4.02 -6.30 -6.01
CA LEU A 62 2.89 -5.81 -6.81
C LEU A 62 1.64 -5.74 -5.93
N GLU A 63 0.94 -4.61 -5.97
CA GLU A 63 -0.43 -4.50 -5.50
C GLU A 63 -1.38 -4.76 -6.67
N VAL A 64 -2.10 -5.89 -6.62
CA VAL A 64 -2.98 -6.33 -7.70
C VAL A 64 -4.36 -5.69 -7.55
N THR A 65 -4.62 -4.62 -8.31
CA THR A 65 -5.92 -3.93 -8.31
C THR A 65 -6.84 -4.35 -9.46
N ASP A 66 -6.34 -5.16 -10.39
CA ASP A 66 -7.04 -5.76 -11.53
C ASP A 66 -6.28 -7.01 -12.00
N THR A 67 -6.99 -8.10 -12.34
CA THR A 67 -6.38 -9.38 -12.77
C THR A 67 -5.68 -9.26 -14.12
N ASP A 68 -6.16 -8.38 -15.00
CA ASP A 68 -5.57 -8.15 -16.33
C ASP A 68 -4.17 -7.51 -16.25
N SER A 69 -3.80 -6.95 -15.10
CA SER A 69 -2.49 -6.30 -14.88
C SER A 69 -1.45 -7.20 -14.21
N VAL A 70 -1.82 -8.45 -13.90
CA VAL A 70 -0.95 -9.37 -13.17
C VAL A 70 0.18 -9.86 -14.06
N THR A 71 1.41 -9.66 -13.60
CA THR A 71 2.63 -10.16 -14.25
C THR A 71 3.49 -10.90 -13.25
N GLN A 72 4.15 -11.97 -13.70
CA GLN A 72 5.11 -12.73 -12.90
C GLN A 72 6.40 -11.94 -12.62
N GLY A 73 7.14 -12.38 -11.61
CA GLY A 73 8.48 -11.86 -11.33
C GLY A 73 8.52 -10.73 -10.32
N PHE A 74 7.50 -10.53 -9.49
CA PHE A 74 7.58 -9.75 -8.23
C PHE A 74 7.98 -10.67 -7.07
N ASP A 75 8.52 -10.11 -5.99
CA ASP A 75 8.92 -10.89 -4.79
C ASP A 75 7.71 -11.23 -3.91
N HIS A 76 6.60 -10.50 -4.08
CA HIS A 76 5.35 -10.70 -3.37
C HIS A 76 4.20 -10.00 -4.10
N TYR A 77 2.99 -10.53 -3.94
CA TYR A 77 1.76 -10.00 -4.49
C TYR A 77 0.79 -9.69 -3.35
N PHE A 78 0.41 -8.42 -3.25
CA PHE A 78 -0.58 -7.94 -2.31
C PHE A 78 -1.91 -7.76 -3.01
N ILE A 79 -2.98 -8.38 -2.49
CA ILE A 79 -4.33 -8.28 -3.05
C ILE A 79 -5.16 -7.37 -2.13
N PRO A 80 -5.46 -6.12 -2.51
CA PRO A 80 -6.27 -5.22 -1.69
C PRO A 80 -7.63 -5.81 -1.35
N SER A 81 -7.95 -5.78 -0.07
CA SER A 81 -9.27 -6.14 0.47
C SER A 81 -9.75 -4.96 1.30
N VAL A 82 -10.77 -4.25 0.83
CA VAL A 82 -11.27 -3.02 1.46
C VAL A 82 -12.28 -3.39 2.54
N PHE A 83 -12.03 -2.96 3.78
CA PHE A 83 -12.83 -3.39 4.93
C PHE A 83 -14.00 -2.48 5.27
N ASN A 84 -13.99 -1.26 4.75
CA ASN A 84 -15.07 -0.27 4.87
C ASN A 84 -15.76 -0.02 3.51
N THR A 85 -16.08 -1.09 2.78
CA THR A 85 -16.83 -1.04 1.52
C THR A 85 -18.15 -1.80 1.61
N ASN A 86 -19.13 -1.41 0.80
CA ASN A 86 -20.36 -2.17 0.56
C ASN A 86 -20.30 -3.09 -0.67
N ASP A 87 -19.16 -3.09 -1.39
CA ASP A 87 -19.00 -3.85 -2.63
C ASP A 87 -18.05 -5.05 -2.42
N MET A 88 -18.61 -6.26 -2.54
CA MET A 88 -17.87 -7.51 -2.36
C MET A 88 -16.78 -7.73 -3.40
N LYS A 89 -16.85 -7.05 -4.55
CA LYS A 89 -15.76 -7.04 -5.53
C LYS A 89 -14.43 -6.62 -4.89
N TYR A 90 -14.45 -5.54 -4.11
CA TYR A 90 -13.25 -4.97 -3.48
C TYR A 90 -12.95 -5.59 -2.13
N ARG A 91 -13.83 -6.43 -1.59
CA ARG A 91 -13.56 -7.20 -0.38
C ARG A 91 -12.79 -8.48 -0.71
N ASP A 92 -13.41 -9.35 -1.49
CA ASP A 92 -12.85 -10.67 -1.83
C ASP A 92 -12.94 -11.00 -3.32
N GLY A 93 -13.79 -10.30 -4.09
CA GLY A 93 -14.06 -10.64 -5.49
C GLY A 93 -12.82 -10.61 -6.38
N ILE A 94 -11.97 -9.58 -6.29
CA ILE A 94 -10.71 -9.52 -7.07
C ILE A 94 -9.80 -10.72 -6.73
N LEU A 95 -9.74 -11.14 -5.46
CA LEU A 95 -8.98 -12.34 -5.09
C LEU A 95 -9.58 -13.59 -5.72
N VAL A 96 -10.90 -13.73 -5.69
CA VAL A 96 -11.58 -14.88 -6.31
C VAL A 96 -11.31 -14.91 -7.83
N ASP A 97 -11.48 -13.79 -8.52
CA ASP A 97 -11.21 -13.66 -9.96
C ASP A 97 -9.74 -14.05 -10.26
N ALA A 98 -8.78 -13.52 -9.49
CA ALA A 98 -7.36 -13.83 -9.65
C ALA A 98 -7.06 -15.33 -9.45
N LEU A 99 -7.73 -15.96 -8.48
CA LEU A 99 -7.60 -17.39 -8.24
C LEU A 99 -8.22 -18.19 -9.37
N GLU A 100 -9.40 -17.84 -9.88
CA GLU A 100 -10.02 -18.54 -11.00
C GLU A 100 -9.14 -18.52 -12.26
N ASP A 101 -8.52 -17.38 -12.56
CA ASP A 101 -7.69 -17.20 -13.76
C ASP A 101 -6.28 -17.81 -13.63
N HIS A 102 -5.71 -17.82 -12.42
CA HIS A 102 -4.28 -18.11 -12.23
C HIS A 102 -3.95 -19.20 -11.20
N PHE A 103 -4.94 -19.89 -10.61
CA PHE A 103 -4.71 -20.91 -9.56
C PHE A 103 -3.54 -21.88 -9.83
N PRO A 104 -3.36 -22.46 -11.05
CA PRO A 104 -2.33 -23.46 -11.28
C PRO A 104 -0.89 -22.94 -11.16
N VAL A 105 -0.69 -21.62 -11.20
CA VAL A 105 0.64 -20.98 -11.20
C VAL A 105 0.88 -20.11 -9.96
N ILE A 106 -0.08 -20.02 -9.05
CA ILE A 106 0.02 -19.22 -7.83
C ILE A 106 0.86 -19.98 -6.80
N ASP A 107 1.94 -19.33 -6.34
CA ASP A 107 2.59 -19.68 -5.07
C ASP A 107 1.92 -18.90 -3.93
N PHE A 108 1.19 -19.61 -3.08
CA PHE A 108 0.46 -18.99 -1.96
C PHE A 108 1.37 -18.44 -0.86
N GLU A 109 2.67 -18.77 -0.85
CA GLU A 109 3.65 -18.14 0.05
C GLU A 109 4.04 -16.73 -0.42
N GLU A 110 3.86 -16.43 -1.71
CA GLU A 110 4.18 -15.16 -2.35
C GLU A 110 2.96 -14.24 -2.50
N ILE A 111 1.79 -14.65 -2.00
CA ILE A 111 0.55 -13.87 -2.07
C ILE A 111 0.03 -13.56 -0.66
N SER A 112 -0.48 -12.36 -0.45
CA SER A 112 -1.23 -12.04 0.78
C SER A 112 -2.34 -11.04 0.52
N LEU A 113 -3.43 -11.17 1.29
CA LEU A 113 -4.43 -10.11 1.37
C LEU A 113 -3.78 -8.84 1.94
N PHE A 114 -4.17 -7.70 1.39
CA PHE A 114 -3.78 -6.39 1.86
C PHE A 114 -5.02 -5.69 2.44
N PRO A 115 -5.26 -5.79 3.76
CA PRO A 115 -6.52 -5.33 4.34
C PRO A 115 -6.51 -3.80 4.53
N TYR A 116 -7.36 -3.12 3.77
CA TYR A 116 -7.48 -1.66 3.70
C TYR A 116 -8.62 -1.12 4.55
N ILE A 117 -8.40 0.02 5.18
CA ILE A 117 -9.43 0.96 5.62
C ILE A 117 -9.15 2.29 4.94
N ILE A 118 -10.03 2.72 4.03
CA ILE A 118 -9.85 3.94 3.23
C ILE A 118 -10.61 5.10 3.87
N LEU A 119 -9.91 6.13 4.32
CA LEU A 119 -10.47 7.21 5.13
C LEU A 119 -10.46 8.58 4.44
N ASN A 120 -9.88 8.70 3.24
CA ASN A 120 -10.02 9.90 2.42
C ASN A 120 -11.19 9.77 1.43
N GLU A 121 -12.33 10.38 1.75
CA GLU A 121 -13.55 10.39 0.91
C GLU A 121 -13.36 11.01 -0.47
N ASP A 122 -12.40 11.93 -0.61
CA ASP A 122 -12.13 12.60 -1.88
C ASP A 122 -11.27 11.76 -2.84
N SER A 123 -10.62 10.72 -2.33
CA SER A 123 -9.69 9.90 -3.10
C SER A 123 -10.39 9.10 -4.21
N LYS A 124 -9.65 8.82 -5.30
CA LYS A 124 -10.12 7.92 -6.35
C LYS A 124 -10.37 6.51 -5.80
N ALA A 125 -9.53 6.05 -4.87
CA ALA A 125 -9.65 4.72 -4.26
C ALA A 125 -10.98 4.58 -3.51
N PHE A 126 -11.32 5.55 -2.65
CA PHE A 126 -12.57 5.56 -1.90
C PHE A 126 -13.81 5.50 -2.81
N LYS A 127 -13.81 6.32 -3.87
CA LYS A 127 -14.91 6.37 -4.84
C LYS A 127 -14.99 5.09 -5.68
N LYS A 128 -13.86 4.58 -6.17
CA LYS A 128 -13.77 3.36 -6.99
C LYS A 128 -14.26 2.14 -6.21
N SER A 129 -13.83 2.02 -4.96
CA SER A 129 -14.15 0.86 -4.13
C SER A 129 -15.51 0.94 -3.43
N ASN A 130 -16.33 1.96 -3.72
CA ASN A 130 -17.59 2.21 -2.99
C ASN A 130 -17.42 2.16 -1.46
N ALA A 131 -16.32 2.77 -0.98
CA ALA A 131 -16.03 2.85 0.44
C ALA A 131 -16.97 3.83 1.14
N TYR A 132 -17.09 3.68 2.46
CA TYR A 132 -17.83 4.59 3.32
C TYR A 132 -17.02 4.90 4.58
N LEU A 133 -17.31 6.03 5.22
CA LEU A 133 -16.76 6.35 6.54
C LEU A 133 -17.66 5.75 7.62
N PRO A 134 -17.25 4.66 8.29
CA PRO A 134 -18.04 4.08 9.36
C PRO A 134 -18.10 5.03 10.58
N PRO A 135 -19.19 5.00 11.36
CA PRO A 135 -19.18 5.56 12.72
C PRO A 135 -18.06 4.95 13.56
N GLU A 136 -17.58 5.67 14.57
CA GLU A 136 -16.43 5.29 15.39
C GLU A 136 -16.56 3.90 16.03
N ASP A 137 -17.72 3.57 16.61
CA ASP A 137 -17.98 2.25 17.20
C ASP A 137 -17.91 1.11 16.17
N ALA A 138 -18.40 1.38 14.95
CA ALA A 138 -18.38 0.42 13.85
C ALA A 138 -16.96 0.25 13.29
N LEU A 139 -16.17 1.33 13.20
CA LEU A 139 -14.76 1.28 12.84
C LEU A 139 -13.99 0.43 13.86
N THR A 140 -14.17 0.70 15.15
CA THR A 140 -13.52 -0.03 16.24
C THR A 140 -13.86 -1.52 16.19
N SER A 141 -15.13 -1.86 15.98
CA SER A 141 -15.58 -3.25 15.82
C SER A 141 -14.95 -3.93 14.60
N THR A 142 -14.83 -3.18 13.49
CA THR A 142 -14.18 -3.67 12.26
C THR A 142 -12.71 -3.95 12.49
N LEU A 143 -12.00 -3.04 13.16
CA LEU A 143 -10.59 -3.20 13.52
C LEU A 143 -10.38 -4.42 14.44
N HIS A 144 -11.22 -4.62 15.46
CA HIS A 144 -11.17 -5.81 16.29
C HIS A 144 -11.41 -7.11 15.51
N MET A 145 -12.34 -7.11 14.56
CA MET A 145 -12.56 -8.25 13.68
C MET A 145 -11.31 -8.56 12.85
N MET A 146 -10.70 -7.53 12.23
CA MET A 146 -9.48 -7.66 11.43
C MET A 146 -8.29 -8.18 12.25
N ASP A 147 -8.12 -7.65 13.46
CA ASP A 147 -6.98 -7.94 14.34
C ASP A 147 -7.11 -9.26 15.12
N LYS A 148 -8.27 -9.52 15.72
CA LYS A 148 -8.44 -10.60 16.70
C LYS A 148 -9.08 -11.84 16.10
N LEU A 149 -9.96 -11.67 15.10
CA LEU A 149 -10.65 -12.78 14.45
C LEU A 149 -9.92 -13.22 13.18
N TYR A 150 -9.68 -12.28 12.26
CA TYR A 150 -8.96 -12.57 11.01
C TYR A 150 -7.45 -12.64 11.21
N LYS A 151 -6.93 -12.02 12.28
CA LYS A 151 -5.51 -12.06 12.66
C LYS A 151 -4.60 -11.60 11.54
N PHE A 152 -5.00 -10.53 10.86
CA PHE A 152 -4.14 -9.97 9.84
C PHE A 152 -2.82 -9.51 10.47
N PRO A 153 -1.67 -9.78 9.83
CA PRO A 153 -0.39 -9.30 10.34
C PRO A 153 -0.23 -7.78 10.22
N TYR A 154 -1.03 -7.14 9.37
CA TYR A 154 -1.04 -5.70 9.16
C TYR A 154 -2.42 -5.20 8.74
N ILE A 155 -2.71 -3.92 8.99
CA ILE A 155 -3.89 -3.20 8.53
C ILE A 155 -3.41 -1.90 7.89
N TYR A 156 -3.84 -1.63 6.66
CA TYR A 156 -3.48 -0.44 5.91
C TYR A 156 -4.53 0.65 6.09
N ILE A 157 -4.11 1.79 6.64
CA ILE A 157 -4.90 3.00 6.77
C ILE A 157 -4.57 3.94 5.61
N GLU A 158 -5.52 4.10 4.70
CA GLU A 158 -5.33 4.75 3.40
C GLU A 158 -6.01 6.12 3.35
N TYR A 159 -5.18 7.15 3.17
CA TYR A 159 -5.55 8.56 3.05
C TYR A 159 -5.09 9.15 1.69
N SER A 160 -4.86 8.31 0.67
CA SER A 160 -4.32 8.70 -0.64
C SER A 160 -4.73 10.11 -1.10
N GLY A 161 -3.73 10.95 -1.37
CA GLY A 161 -3.92 12.34 -1.81
C GLY A 161 -3.93 13.39 -0.70
N THR A 162 -4.20 13.04 0.56
CA THR A 162 -4.15 13.99 1.69
C THR A 162 -3.40 13.41 2.89
N LEU A 163 -2.94 14.30 3.77
CA LEU A 163 -2.42 13.89 5.08
C LEU A 163 -3.62 13.61 5.98
N GLY A 164 -3.67 12.43 6.59
CA GLY A 164 -4.70 12.06 7.55
C GLY A 164 -4.51 12.77 8.89
N GLU A 165 -5.50 12.64 9.77
CA GLU A 165 -5.41 13.13 11.15
C GLU A 165 -4.53 12.20 11.99
N ILE A 166 -3.42 12.71 12.53
CA ILE A 166 -2.45 11.90 13.27
C ILE A 166 -3.06 11.21 14.50
N GLU A 167 -4.00 11.88 15.19
CA GLU A 167 -4.71 11.33 16.35
C GLU A 167 -5.62 10.16 15.96
N THR A 168 -6.20 10.17 14.75
CA THR A 168 -6.98 9.04 14.25
C THR A 168 -6.09 7.81 14.03
N VAL A 169 -4.93 7.98 13.40
CA VAL A 169 -3.97 6.87 13.18
C VAL A 169 -3.46 6.33 14.52
N LYS A 170 -3.16 7.22 15.47
CA LYS A 170 -2.77 6.85 16.82
C LYS A 170 -3.85 6.04 17.55
N ALA A 171 -5.10 6.50 17.54
CA ALA A 171 -6.22 5.79 18.16
C ALA A 171 -6.43 4.40 17.53
N ILE A 172 -6.28 4.28 16.21
CA ILE A 172 -6.30 2.99 15.51
C ILE A 172 -5.16 2.09 16.02
N LYS A 173 -3.93 2.61 16.07
CA LYS A 173 -2.76 1.86 16.55
C LYS A 173 -2.94 1.35 17.99
N GLU A 174 -3.52 2.17 18.86
CA GLU A 174 -3.81 1.81 20.27
C GLU A 174 -4.95 0.78 20.41
N THR A 175 -5.83 0.68 19.41
CA THR A 175 -6.92 -0.31 19.37
C THR A 175 -6.43 -1.71 19.02
N LEU A 176 -5.36 -1.82 18.23
CA LEU A 176 -4.84 -3.08 17.70
C LEU A 176 -3.86 -3.75 18.67
N GLU A 177 -3.96 -5.06 18.82
CA GLU A 177 -3.10 -5.84 19.73
C GLU A 177 -2.00 -6.60 18.97
N HIS A 178 -2.28 -7.06 17.75
CA HIS A 178 -1.36 -7.93 17.00
C HIS A 178 -0.94 -7.35 15.66
N SER A 179 -1.88 -6.69 14.97
CA SER A 179 -1.69 -6.15 13.64
C SER A 179 -0.75 -4.95 13.66
N LYS A 180 0.18 -4.89 12.72
CA LYS A 180 0.91 -3.66 12.42
C LYS A 180 0.01 -2.66 11.69
N VAL A 181 0.16 -1.38 11.97
CA VAL A 181 -0.47 -0.29 11.22
C VAL A 181 0.47 0.13 10.09
N ILE A 182 -0.05 0.05 8.86
CA ILE A 182 0.56 0.65 7.69
C ILE A 182 -0.21 1.94 7.42
N TYR A 183 0.49 3.06 7.29
CA TYR A 183 -0.12 4.33 6.94
C TYR A 183 0.36 4.80 5.57
N GLY A 184 -0.57 5.13 4.69
CA GLY A 184 -0.29 5.76 3.40
C GLY A 184 -1.21 6.94 3.17
N GLY A 185 -0.65 8.11 2.88
CA GLY A 185 -1.43 9.30 2.59
C GLY A 185 -0.67 10.59 2.87
N GLY A 186 -0.52 11.44 1.85
CA GLY A 186 -0.13 12.84 2.03
C GLY A 186 1.29 13.14 2.52
N ILE A 187 2.10 12.14 2.90
CA ILE A 187 3.50 12.34 3.31
C ILE A 187 4.31 12.86 2.13
N LYS A 188 4.91 14.03 2.30
CA LYS A 188 5.70 14.75 1.30
C LYS A 188 7.10 15.10 1.77
N ASN A 189 7.33 15.18 3.07
CA ASN A 189 8.60 15.61 3.64
C ASN A 189 9.01 14.77 4.86
N LYS A 190 10.20 15.06 5.35
CA LYS A 190 10.82 14.34 6.45
C LYS A 190 10.04 14.50 7.74
N GLU A 191 9.58 15.71 8.03
CA GLU A 191 8.86 16.05 9.26
C GLU A 191 7.55 15.27 9.38
N GLU A 192 6.79 15.19 8.28
CA GLU A 192 5.58 14.36 8.18
C GLU A 192 5.91 12.86 8.31
N ALA A 193 6.97 12.38 7.65
CA ALA A 193 7.39 10.99 7.75
C ALA A 193 7.79 10.60 9.19
N GLU A 194 8.55 11.46 9.88
CA GLU A 194 8.91 11.27 11.28
C GLU A 194 7.65 11.26 12.17
N ALA A 195 6.73 12.22 12.00
CA ALA A 195 5.51 12.28 12.80
C ALA A 195 4.62 11.03 12.63
N PHE A 196 4.43 10.55 11.40
CA PHE A 196 3.61 9.36 11.16
C PHE A 196 4.32 8.05 11.53
N SER A 197 5.65 8.00 11.54
CA SER A 197 6.41 6.83 12.01
C SER A 197 6.30 6.61 13.52
N GLU A 198 5.86 7.62 14.30
CA GLU A 198 5.58 7.47 15.73
C GLU A 198 4.22 6.80 16.00
N VAL A 199 3.31 6.83 15.03
CA VAL A 199 1.93 6.32 15.18
C VAL A 199 1.56 5.19 14.21
N ALA A 200 2.44 4.88 13.24
CA ALA A 200 2.33 3.74 12.34
C ALA A 200 3.62 2.91 12.37
N ASP A 201 3.52 1.59 12.22
CA ASP A 201 4.71 0.72 12.16
C ASP A 201 5.42 0.82 10.81
N ILE A 202 4.65 1.12 9.75
CA ILE A 202 5.13 1.25 8.38
C ILE A 202 4.48 2.48 7.74
N ILE A 203 5.29 3.31 7.08
CA ILE A 203 4.78 4.42 6.28
C ILE A 203 4.97 4.16 4.78
N VAL A 204 4.01 4.63 3.99
CA VAL A 204 3.98 4.51 2.53
C VAL A 204 4.01 5.90 1.91
N VAL A 205 5.02 6.15 1.06
CA VAL A 205 5.19 7.42 0.35
C VAL A 205 5.01 7.17 -1.15
N GLY A 206 4.06 7.87 -1.77
CA GLY A 206 3.72 7.71 -3.19
C GLY A 206 3.85 9.01 -3.97
N ASN A 207 2.78 9.81 -4.01
CA ASN A 207 2.67 11.02 -4.83
C ASN A 207 3.88 11.97 -4.72
N ALA A 208 4.48 12.10 -3.54
CA ALA A 208 5.66 12.94 -3.32
C ALA A 208 6.85 12.62 -4.25
N ILE A 209 7.00 11.36 -4.69
CA ILE A 209 8.04 10.93 -5.63
C ILE A 209 7.95 11.74 -6.94
N TYR A 210 6.73 12.02 -7.39
CA TYR A 210 6.45 12.71 -8.65
C TYR A 210 6.37 14.23 -8.47
N ASP A 211 5.92 14.70 -7.30
CA ASP A 211 5.74 16.12 -7.02
C ASP A 211 7.07 16.81 -6.64
N ASP A 212 7.84 16.21 -5.73
CA ASP A 212 9.14 16.71 -5.27
C ASP A 212 10.00 15.54 -4.76
N LEU A 213 10.70 14.91 -5.70
CA LEU A 213 11.57 13.76 -5.42
C LEU A 213 12.60 14.07 -4.32
N LYS A 214 13.13 15.29 -4.25
CA LYS A 214 14.17 15.63 -3.27
C LYS A 214 13.64 15.54 -1.84
N ASN A 215 12.39 15.96 -1.61
CA ASN A 215 11.76 15.84 -0.31
C ASN A 215 11.25 14.42 -0.05
N ALA A 216 10.72 13.73 -1.07
CA ALA A 216 10.37 12.31 -0.96
C ALA A 216 11.57 11.47 -0.51
N LEU A 217 12.75 11.63 -1.09
CA LEU A 217 13.94 10.86 -0.69
C LEU A 217 14.38 11.09 0.78
N LYS A 218 13.94 12.17 1.43
CA LYS A 218 14.23 12.44 2.84
C LYS A 218 13.27 11.74 3.81
N THR A 219 12.17 11.17 3.32
CA THR A 219 11.20 10.43 4.15
C THR A 219 11.75 9.07 4.58
N VAL A 220 12.70 8.52 3.82
CA VAL A 220 13.42 7.31 4.20
C VAL A 220 14.26 7.61 5.43
N ALA A 221 13.87 7.04 6.57
CA ALA A 221 14.66 7.12 7.78
C ALA A 221 16.00 6.41 7.54
N ARG A 222 17.10 7.16 7.47
CA ARG A 222 18.42 6.56 7.49
C ARG A 222 18.61 5.93 8.87
N SER A 223 18.57 4.60 8.93
CA SER A 223 19.09 3.86 10.08
C SER A 223 20.49 4.39 10.38
N LYS A 224 20.65 5.00 11.56
CA LYS A 224 21.97 5.29 12.13
C LYS A 224 22.62 3.99 12.58
#